data_AF-A0A7Y2TKG4-F1
#
_entry.id   AF-A0A7Y2TKG4-F1
#
_cell.length_a   1.000
_cell.length_b   1.000
_cell.length_c   1.000
_cell.angle_alpha   90.00
_cell.angle_beta   90.00
_cell.angle_gamma   90.00
#
_symmetry.space_group_name_H-M   'P 1'
#
loop_
_entity.id
_entity.type
_entity.pdbx_description
1 polymer ?
#
loop_
_entity_poly.entity_id
_entity_poly.type
_entity_poly.pdbx_seq_one_letter_code
_entity_poly.pdbx_strand_id
1 'polypeptide(L)'
;MENKNKNKKSEFLFGRKNYIFMLIGILVIVLGFILMAGGGSDNPAVFNEEIYNFRRIRLAPTLVLIGLGIEIYAIMAKSKK
;
A
#
# COMPACT_ATOMS: atom_id res chain seq x y z
N MET A 1 -31.57 38.32 -5.89
CA MET A 1 -30.54 37.63 -5.09
C MET A 1 -30.61 36.15 -5.42
N GLU A 2 -29.72 35.67 -6.29
CA GLU A 2 -29.73 34.28 -6.76
C GLU A 2 -28.89 33.42 -5.81
N ASN A 3 -29.54 32.72 -4.89
CA ASN A 3 -28.91 31.80 -3.94
C ASN A 3 -28.41 30.54 -4.68
N LYS A 4 -27.23 30.61 -5.31
CA LYS A 4 -26.49 29.42 -5.74
C LYS A 4 -25.82 28.78 -4.51
N ASN A 5 -26.62 28.10 -3.70
CA ASN A 5 -26.14 27.02 -2.85
C ASN A 5 -25.66 25.87 -3.75
N LYS A 6 -24.46 26.04 -4.34
CA LYS A 6 -23.69 24.94 -4.90
C LYS A 6 -23.34 24.04 -3.73
N ASN A 7 -24.22 23.10 -3.44
CA ASN A 7 -23.89 21.88 -2.72
C ASN A 7 -22.66 21.30 -3.43
N LYS A 8 -21.47 21.53 -2.87
CA LYS A 8 -20.25 20.84 -3.24
C LYS A 8 -20.48 19.37 -2.85
N LYS A 9 -21.23 18.63 -3.66
CA LYS A 9 -21.21 17.17 -3.61
C LYS A 9 -19.73 16.83 -3.78
N SER A 10 -19.12 16.26 -2.74
CA SER A 10 -17.75 15.76 -2.84
C SER A 10 -17.75 14.75 -3.96
N GLU A 11 -17.34 15.17 -5.16
CA GLU A 11 -17.24 14.26 -6.28
C GLU A 11 -15.97 13.45 -6.03
N PHE A 12 -16.17 12.27 -5.46
CA PHE A 12 -15.08 11.31 -5.26
C PHE A 12 -14.40 11.06 -6.60
N LEU A 13 -13.06 11.14 -6.62
CA LEU A 13 -12.24 10.97 -7.83
C LEU A 13 -12.41 9.56 -8.42
N PHE A 14 -12.62 8.58 -7.55
CA PHE A 14 -12.84 7.19 -7.93
C PHE A 14 -14.17 6.66 -7.37
N GLY A 15 -14.67 5.55 -7.91
CA GLY A 15 -15.83 4.88 -7.34
C GLY A 15 -15.49 4.15 -6.04
N ARG A 16 -16.51 3.85 -5.21
CA ARG A 16 -16.36 3.20 -3.90
C ARG A 16 -15.53 1.90 -3.97
N LYS A 17 -15.71 1.11 -5.02
CA LYS A 17 -14.99 -0.15 -5.24
C LYS A 17 -13.48 0.07 -5.37
N ASN A 18 -13.06 1.12 -6.07
CA ASN A 18 -11.65 1.45 -6.23
C ASN A 18 -11.01 1.85 -4.90
N TYR A 19 -11.70 2.66 -4.09
CA TYR A 19 -11.21 3.02 -2.76
C TYR A 19 -11.02 1.80 -1.86
N ILE A 20 -11.89 0.79 -1.96
CA ILE A 20 -11.71 -0.48 -1.22
C ILE A 20 -10.43 -1.19 -1.69
N PHE A 21 -10.18 -1.27 -3.00
CA PHE A 21 -8.94 -1.87 -3.51
C PHE A 21 -7.69 -1.09 -3.11
N MET A 22 -7.73 0.24 -3.10
CA MET A 22 -6.63 1.07 -2.59
C MET A 22 -6.38 0.79 -1.09
N LEU A 23 -7.42 0.67 -0.28
CA LEU A 23 -7.23 0.36 1.14
C LEU A 23 -6.59 -1.02 1.33
N ILE A 24 -6.98 -2.01 0.51
CA ILE A 24 -6.35 -3.33 0.50
C ILE A 24 -4.89 -3.26 0.04
N GLY A 25 -4.60 -2.52 -1.05
CA GLY A 25 -3.24 -2.36 -1.57
C GLY A 25 -2.30 -1.75 -0.54
N ILE A 26 -2.72 -0.66 0.11
CA ILE A 26 -1.99 -0.04 1.24
C ILE A 26 -1.74 -1.05 2.36
N LEU A 27 -2.74 -1.83 2.79
CA LEU A 27 -2.55 -2.83 3.85
C LEU A 27 -1.50 -3.88 3.46
N VAL A 28 -1.51 -4.35 2.21
CA VAL A 28 -0.52 -5.32 1.70
C VAL A 28 0.89 -4.71 1.68
N ILE A 29 1.03 -3.45 1.25
CA ILE A 29 2.31 -2.73 1.29
C ILE A 29 2.84 -2.62 2.72
N VAL A 30 1.99 -2.17 3.65
CA VAL A 30 2.34 -2.02 5.07
C VAL A 30 2.77 -3.37 5.66
N LEU A 31 2.06 -4.46 5.36
CA LEU A 31 2.47 -5.80 5.79
C LEU A 31 3.82 -6.21 5.21
N GLY A 32 4.09 -5.89 3.94
CA GLY A 32 5.40 -6.13 3.31
C GLY A 32 6.54 -5.41 4.05
N PHE A 33 6.34 -4.15 4.42
CA PHE A 33 7.33 -3.39 5.20
C PHE A 33 7.48 -3.91 6.63
N ILE A 34 6.39 -4.32 7.30
CA ILE A 34 6.46 -4.92 8.63
C ILE A 34 7.27 -6.23 8.59
N LEU A 35 7.11 -7.04 7.55
CA LEU A 35 7.89 -8.28 7.38
C LEU A 35 9.37 -8.05 7.10
N MET A 36 9.71 -6.89 6.51
CA MET A 36 11.10 -6.44 6.32
C MET A 36 11.70 -5.93 7.62
N ALA A 37 10.89 -5.38 8.54
CA ALA A 37 11.36 -4.86 9.81
C ALA A 37 11.98 -5.97 10.69
N GLY A 38 13.11 -5.63 11.34
CA GLY A 38 13.87 -6.53 12.23
C GLY A 38 15.04 -7.24 11.54
N GLY A 39 15.84 -7.98 12.32
CA GLY A 39 17.07 -8.63 11.85
C GLY A 39 18.29 -7.73 11.88
N GLY A 40 18.17 -6.50 12.39
CA GLY A 40 19.33 -5.68 12.72
C GLY A 40 20.17 -6.34 13.81
N SER A 41 21.48 -6.12 13.76
CA SER A 41 22.38 -6.48 14.86
C SER A 41 22.42 -5.32 15.87
N ASP A 42 22.28 -5.62 17.15
CA ASP A 42 22.43 -4.61 18.22
C ASP A 42 23.89 -4.12 18.31
N ASN A 43 24.85 -4.92 17.83
CA ASN A 43 26.25 -4.56 17.77
C ASN A 43 26.72 -4.52 16.30
N PRO A 44 27.02 -3.33 15.73
CA PRO A 44 27.40 -3.19 14.33
C PRO A 44 28.72 -3.89 13.97
N ALA A 45 29.53 -4.30 14.96
CA ALA A 45 30.73 -5.10 14.74
C ALA A 45 30.46 -6.61 14.56
N VAL A 46 29.22 -7.07 14.82
CA VAL A 46 28.81 -8.48 14.69
C VAL A 46 27.78 -8.59 13.59
N PHE A 47 28.10 -9.34 12.54
CA PHE A 47 27.19 -9.60 11.44
C PHE A 47 26.05 -10.52 11.91
N ASN A 48 24.79 -10.10 11.73
CA ASN A 48 23.62 -10.93 12.03
C ASN A 48 23.13 -11.62 10.74
N GLU A 49 23.30 -12.93 10.66
CA GLU A 49 22.88 -13.75 9.50
C GLU A 49 21.36 -13.73 9.28
N GLU A 50 20.56 -13.35 10.29
CA GLU A 50 19.12 -13.21 10.17
C GLU A 50 18.68 -12.12 9.18
N ILE A 51 19.59 -11.23 8.77
CA ILE A 51 19.38 -10.28 7.68
C ILE A 51 19.14 -11.02 6.35
N TYR A 52 19.82 -12.14 6.14
CA TYR A 52 19.69 -12.96 4.93
C TYR A 52 18.48 -13.91 4.94
N ASN A 53 17.57 -13.75 5.91
CA ASN A 53 16.37 -14.56 5.97
C ASN A 53 15.54 -14.40 4.67
N PHE A 54 15.18 -15.54 4.06
CA PHE A 54 14.35 -15.60 2.85
C PHE A 54 13.10 -14.73 2.92
N ARG A 55 12.49 -14.64 4.11
CA ARG A 55 11.32 -13.81 4.38
C ARG A 55 11.58 -12.33 4.11
N ARG A 56 12.74 -11.81 4.52
CA ARG A 56 13.09 -10.39 4.38
C ARG A 56 13.58 -10.05 2.99
N ILE A 57 14.33 -10.95 2.35
CA ILE A 57 14.94 -10.67 1.04
C ILE A 57 13.99 -10.94 -0.13
N ARG A 58 13.13 -11.96 -0.03
CA ARG A 58 12.26 -12.34 -1.15
C ARG A 58 10.79 -12.13 -0.86
N LEU A 59 10.26 -12.63 0.26
CA LEU A 59 8.82 -12.55 0.53
C LEU A 59 8.35 -11.10 0.76
N ALA A 60 9.05 -10.35 1.62
CA ALA A 60 8.67 -8.99 1.96
C ALA A 60 8.68 -8.04 0.74
N PRO A 61 9.75 -7.98 -0.08
CA PRO A 61 9.74 -7.14 -1.29
C PRO A 61 8.68 -7.56 -2.31
N THR A 62 8.43 -8.87 -2.45
CA THR A 62 7.38 -9.37 -3.34
C THR A 62 5.99 -8.90 -2.89
N LEU A 63 5.72 -8.92 -1.58
CA LEU A 63 4.47 -8.38 -1.03
C LEU A 63 4.32 -6.88 -1.30
N VAL A 64 5.38 -6.10 -1.14
CA VAL A 64 5.36 -4.67 -1.47
C VAL A 64 5.05 -4.45 -2.95
N LEU A 65 5.68 -5.22 -3.85
CA LEU A 65 5.43 -5.14 -5.30
C LEU A 65 4.00 -5.53 -5.67
N ILE A 66 3.44 -6.57 -5.03
CA ILE A 66 2.04 -6.96 -5.22
C ILE A 66 1.12 -5.84 -4.76
N GLY A 67 1.38 -5.27 -3.58
CA GLY A 67 0.61 -4.13 -3.06
C GLY A 67 0.64 -2.92 -4.00
N LEU A 68 1.80 -2.58 -4.55
CA LEU A 68 1.94 -1.54 -5.58
C LEU A 68 1.17 -1.89 -6.86
N GLY A 69 1.18 -3.16 -7.29
CA GLY A 69 0.38 -3.63 -8.41
C GLY A 69 -1.13 -3.47 -8.18
N ILE A 70 -1.60 -3.73 -6.95
CA ILE A 70 -2.99 -3.51 -6.55
C ILE A 70 -3.34 -2.03 -6.59
N GLU A 71 -2.47 -1.13 -6.12
CA GLU A 71 -2.70 0.33 -6.21
C GLU A 71 -2.81 0.80 -7.66
N ILE A 72 -1.89 0.35 -8.52
CA ILE A 72 -1.92 0.67 -9.95
C ILE A 72 -3.25 0.20 -10.56
N TYR A 73 -3.67 -1.04 -10.27
CA TYR A 73 -4.95 -1.55 -10.71
C TYR A 73 -6.14 -0.74 -10.17
N ALA A 74 -6.12 -0.39 -8.88
CA ALA A 74 -7.19 0.34 -8.22
C ALA A 74 -7.36 1.76 -8.79
N ILE A 75 -6.26 2.42 -9.17
CA ILE A 75 -6.27 3.74 -9.79
C ILE A 75 -6.68 3.65 -11.26
N MET A 76 -6.16 2.68 -12.02
CA MET A 76 -6.44 2.53 -13.45
C MET A 76 -7.82 1.94 -13.75
N ALA A 77 -8.40 1.17 -12.82
CA ALA A 77 -9.71 0.58 -13.01
C ALA A 77 -10.76 1.68 -13.18
N LYS A 78 -11.32 1.83 -14.39
CA LYS A 78 -12.46 2.72 -14.58
C LYS A 78 -13.65 2.17 -13.79
N SER A 79 -14.00 2.84 -12.69
CA SER A 79 -15.28 2.64 -12.05
C SER A 79 -16.38 3.08 -13.01
N LYS A 80 -17.26 2.15 -13.43
CA LYS A 80 -18.58 2.56 -13.91
C LYS A 80 -19.26 3.22 -12.72
N LYS A 81 -19.52 4.52 -12.85
CA LYS A 81 -20.26 5.34 -11.88
C LYS A 81 -21.61 4.70 -11.58
#